data_AF-A0A6G2FN03-F1
#
_entry.id   AF-A0A6G2FN03-F1
#
_cell.length_a   1.000
_cell.length_b   1.000
_cell.length_c   1.000
_cell.angle_alpha   90.00
_cell.angle_beta   90.00
_cell.angle_gamma   90.00
#
_symmetry.space_group_name_H-M   'P 1'
#
loop_
_entity.id
_entity.type
_entity.pdbx_description
1 polymer ?
#
loop_
_entity_poly.entity_id
_entity_poly.type
_entity_poly.pdbx_seq_one_letter_code
_entity_poly.pdbx_strand_id
1 'polypeptide(L)'
;MRELQISFITNAETRRWMRILSIIEREHHFKIVALSERLMISQRTLVKDIQAIKNYFGETIELLSLYNGFRFDERNRIKYQEKKEALL
;
A
#
# COMPACT_ATOMS: atom_id res chain seq x y z
N MET A 1 2.59 -9.47 5.22
CA MET A 1 2.79 -10.46 4.12
C MET A 1 4.22 -10.98 4.17
N ARG A 2 4.47 -12.24 3.80
CA ARG A 2 5.83 -12.80 3.75
C ARG A 2 6.49 -12.44 2.41
N GLU A 3 7.78 -12.09 2.41
CA GLU A 3 8.52 -11.70 1.19
C GLU A 3 8.49 -12.78 0.10
N LEU A 4 8.44 -14.05 0.50
CA LEU A 4 8.33 -15.20 -0.41
C LEU A 4 7.03 -15.18 -1.23
N GLN A 5 5.90 -14.71 -0.70
CA GLN A 5 4.65 -14.61 -1.46
C GLN A 5 4.74 -13.50 -2.51
N ILE A 6 5.40 -12.40 -2.16
CA ILE A 6 5.59 -11.24 -3.06
C ILE A 6 6.51 -11.61 -4.24
N SER A 7 7.47 -12.53 -4.05
CA SER A 7 8.38 -12.93 -5.13
C SER A 7 7.71 -13.73 -6.26
N PHE A 8 6.56 -14.35 -6.03
CA PHE A 8 5.81 -15.09 -7.05
C PHE A 8 4.90 -14.21 -7.92
N ILE A 9 4.67 -12.95 -7.52
CA ILE A 9 3.83 -12.02 -8.28
C ILE A 9 4.56 -11.55 -9.53
N THR A 10 4.07 -11.93 -10.70
CA THR A 10 4.70 -11.61 -12.00
C THR A 10 4.48 -10.15 -12.42
N ASN A 11 3.39 -9.52 -11.99
CA ASN A 11 3.12 -8.12 -12.26
C ASN A 11 3.96 -7.21 -11.34
N ALA A 12 4.84 -6.39 -11.94
CA ALA A 12 5.70 -5.46 -11.24
C ALA A 12 4.95 -4.39 -10.44
N GLU A 13 3.77 -3.95 -10.92
CA GLU A 13 2.91 -2.99 -10.22
C GLU A 13 2.31 -3.63 -8.96
N THR A 14 1.69 -4.80 -9.11
CA THR A 14 1.10 -5.53 -7.98
C THR A 14 2.15 -5.87 -6.92
N ARG A 15 3.34 -6.29 -7.35
CA ARG A 15 4.48 -6.52 -6.45
C ARG A 15 4.85 -5.25 -5.66
N ARG A 16 4.86 -4.09 -6.32
CA ARG A 16 5.13 -2.80 -5.67
C ARG A 16 4.02 -2.42 -4.69
N TRP A 17 2.76 -2.64 -5.05
CA TRP A 17 1.63 -2.41 -4.14
C TRP A 17 1.74 -3.29 -2.90
N MET A 18 2.08 -4.57 -3.05
CA MET A 18 2.26 -5.47 -1.90
C MET A 18 3.38 -5.01 -0.97
N ARG A 19 4.47 -4.47 -1.51
CA ARG A 19 5.55 -3.88 -0.69
C ARG A 19 5.05 -2.62 0.04
N ILE A 20 4.32 -1.73 -0.64
CA ILE A 20 3.72 -0.54 -0.02
C ILE A 20 2.78 -0.94 1.12
N LEU A 21 1.82 -1.83 0.85
CA LEU A 21 0.84 -2.33 1.82
C LEU A 21 1.54 -2.94 3.03
N SER A 22 2.57 -3.78 2.83
CA SER A 22 3.30 -4.39 3.94
C SER A 22 3.96 -3.40 4.91
N ILE A 23 4.29 -2.20 4.43
CA ILE A 23 4.91 -1.15 5.24
C ILE A 23 3.82 -0.32 5.93
N ILE A 24 2.83 0.18 5.17
CA ILE A 24 1.81 1.07 5.72
C ILE A 24 0.85 0.36 6.68
N GLU A 25 0.61 -0.95 6.49
CA GLU A 25 -0.15 -1.79 7.43
C GLU A 25 0.55 -1.92 8.78
N ARG A 26 1.89 -1.95 8.80
CA ARG A 26 2.66 -2.09 10.04
C ARG A 26 2.87 -0.75 10.72
N GLU A 27 3.16 0.29 9.94
CA GLU A 27 3.57 1.59 10.47
C GLU A 27 2.39 2.49 10.78
N HIS A 28 1.25 2.29 10.10
CA HIS A 28 0.02 3.11 10.14
C HIS A 28 0.20 4.59 9.80
N HIS A 29 1.36 5.19 10.06
CA HIS A 29 1.73 6.55 9.73
C HIS A 29 3.00 6.53 8.89
N PHE A 30 2.98 7.20 7.73
CA PHE A 30 4.12 7.22 6.83
C PHE A 30 4.22 8.55 6.08
N LYS A 31 5.44 8.88 5.61
CA LYS A 31 5.67 10.02 4.72
C LYS A 31 5.98 9.51 3.32
N ILE A 32 5.45 10.17 2.30
CA ILE A 32 5.70 9.82 0.89
C ILE A 32 7.20 9.83 0.59
N VAL A 33 7.93 10.86 1.05
CA VAL A 33 9.39 10.98 0.83
C VAL A 33 10.12 9.76 1.39
N ALA A 34 9.96 9.48 2.69
CA ALA A 34 10.64 8.37 3.36
C ALA A 34 10.26 7.00 2.78
N LEU A 35 8.98 6.80 2.47
CA LEU A 35 8.51 5.55 1.86
C LEU A 35 9.06 5.36 0.44
N SER A 36 9.15 6.44 -0.34
CA SER A 36 9.69 6.40 -1.70
C SER A 36 11.18 6.06 -1.72
N GLU A 37 11.96 6.63 -0.80
CA GLU A 37 13.39 6.34 -0.63
C GLU A 37 13.60 4.88 -0.22
N ARG A 38 12.84 4.40 0.77
CA ARG A 38 12.90 3.00 1.23
C ARG A 38 12.55 1.99 0.14
N LEU A 39 11.60 2.32 -0.72
CA LEU A 39 11.18 1.46 -1.84
C LEU A 39 12.03 1.67 -3.11
N MET A 40 12.93 2.66 -3.12
CA MET A 40 13.74 3.06 -4.27
C MET A 40 12.89 3.38 -5.51
N ILE A 41 11.79 4.11 -5.32
CA ILE A 41 10.90 4.57 -6.40
C ILE A 41 10.73 6.08 -6.34
N SER A 42 10.36 6.70 -7.45
CA SER A 42 10.10 8.15 -7.46
C SER A 42 8.86 8.47 -6.59
N GLN A 43 8.86 9.64 -5.95
CA GLN A 43 7.68 10.13 -5.22
C GLN A 43 6.45 10.21 -6.12
N ARG A 44 6.61 10.62 -7.39
CA ARG A 44 5.53 10.64 -8.39
C ARG A 44 4.91 9.26 -8.60
N THR A 45 5.74 8.23 -8.68
CA THR A 45 5.31 6.83 -8.80
C THR A 45 4.56 6.40 -7.55
N LEU A 46 5.12 6.65 -6.37
CA LEU A 46 4.49 6.29 -5.10
C LEU A 46 3.13 6.97 -4.92
N VAL A 47 2.99 8.25 -5.27
CA VAL A 47 1.70 8.96 -5.19
C VAL A 47 0.67 8.31 -6.11
N LYS A 48 1.06 7.94 -7.34
CA LYS A 48 0.17 7.21 -8.26
C LYS A 48 -0.25 5.85 -7.69
N ASP A 49 0.69 5.10 -7.11
CA ASP A 49 0.38 3.81 -6.49
C ASP A 49 -0.56 3.96 -5.30
N ILE A 50 -0.31 4.93 -4.40
CA ILE A 50 -1.17 5.20 -3.25
C ILE A 50 -2.58 5.55 -3.71
N GLN A 51 -2.73 6.35 -4.77
CA GLN A 51 -4.03 6.66 -5.34
C GLN A 51 -4.71 5.42 -5.93
N ALA A 52 -3.96 4.58 -6.64
CA ALA A 52 -4.49 3.36 -7.24
C ALA A 52 -4.90 2.32 -6.18
N ILE A 53 -4.10 2.16 -5.13
CA ILE A 53 -4.41 1.38 -3.92
C ILE A 53 -5.70 1.90 -3.28
N LYS A 54 -5.80 3.22 -3.04
CA LYS A 54 -7.02 3.84 -2.48
C LYS A 54 -8.25 3.54 -3.33
N ASN A 55 -8.14 3.64 -4.65
CA ASN A 55 -9.24 3.36 -5.56
C ASN A 55 -9.63 1.87 -5.56
N TYR A 56 -8.64 0.97 -5.54
CA TYR A 56 -8.88 -0.48 -5.57
C TYR A 56 -9.55 -0.98 -4.29
N PHE A 57 -9.01 -0.60 -3.13
CA PHE A 57 -9.56 -1.01 -1.84
C PHE A 57 -10.84 -0.24 -1.50
N GLY A 58 -10.95 1.02 -1.92
CA GLY A 58 -12.15 1.84 -1.71
C GLY A 58 -12.47 1.97 -0.23
N GLU A 59 -13.73 1.74 0.13
CA GLU A 59 -14.24 1.87 1.51
C GLU A 59 -13.66 0.84 2.51
N THR A 60 -12.89 -0.16 2.05
CA THR A 60 -12.30 -1.15 2.96
C THR A 60 -11.11 -0.60 3.74
N ILE A 61 -10.51 0.49 3.26
CA ILE A 61 -9.39 1.20 3.90
C ILE A 61 -9.68 2.69 3.99
N GLU A 62 -8.90 3.36 4.81
CA GLU A 62 -8.84 4.81 4.83
C GLU A 62 -7.37 5.25 4.73
N LEU A 63 -7.14 6.22 3.84
CA LEU A 63 -5.86 6.88 3.65
C LEU A 63 -6.05 8.38 3.83
N LEU A 64 -5.73 8.86 5.03
CA LEU A 64 -5.87 10.26 5.42
C LEU A 64 -4.56 11.01 5.20
N SER A 65 -4.63 12.15 4.51
CA SER A 65 -3.51 13.09 4.42
C SER A 65 -3.51 13.97 5.67
N LEU A 66 -2.39 13.97 6.40
CA LEU A 66 -2.16 14.76 7.61
C LEU A 66 -1.03 15.76 7.36
N TYR A 67 -0.91 16.78 8.21
CA TYR A 67 0.14 17.79 8.11
C TYR A 67 1.57 17.20 8.15
N ASN A 68 1.74 16.03 8.77
CA ASN A 68 3.03 15.36 8.96
C ASN A 68 3.19 14.06 8.15
N GLY A 69 2.30 13.78 7.19
CA GLY A 69 2.36 12.57 6.38
C GLY A 69 0.99 12.00 6.07
N PHE A 70 0.89 10.67 6.02
CA PHE A 70 -0.33 9.95 5.75
C PHE A 70 -0.60 8.96 6.87
N ARG A 71 -1.88 8.73 7.15
CA ARG A 71 -2.36 7.69 8.04
C ARG A 71 -3.15 6.64 7.27
N PHE A 72 -2.87 5.37 7.53
CA PHE A 72 -3.54 4.21 6.99
C PHE A 72 -4.34 3.49 8.10
N ASP A 73 -5.62 3.28 7.86
CA ASP A 73 -6.51 2.50 8.72
C ASP A 73 -7.30 1.47 7.89
N GLU A 74 -7.43 0.25 8.41
CA GLU A 74 -8.34 -0.75 7.85
C GLU A 74 -9.75 -0.50 8.40
N ARG A 75 -10.71 -0.22 7.52
CA ARG A 75 -12.12 0.02 7.89
C ARG A 75 -12.96 -1.24 7.88
N ASN A 76 -12.70 -2.15 6.94
CA ASN A 76 -13.33 -3.46 6.88
C ASN A 76 -12.28 -4.53 6.63
N ARG A 77 -11.78 -5.13 7.72
CA ARG A 77 -10.70 -6.12 7.68
C ARG A 77 -11.03 -7.31 6.78
N ILE A 78 -12.27 -7.84 6.83
CA ILE A 78 -12.65 -9.02 6.04
C ILE A 78 -12.57 -8.72 4.55
N LYS A 79 -13.28 -7.69 4.09
CA LYS A 79 -13.28 -7.28 2.68
C LYS A 79 -11.91 -6.80 2.21
N TYR A 80 -11.13 -6.21 3.12
CA TYR A 80 -9.76 -5.81 2.83
C TYR A 80 -8.87 -7.03 2.52
N GLN A 81 -8.92 -8.07 3.37
CA GLN A 81 -8.15 -9.29 3.12
C GLN A 81 -8.61 -10.01 1.84
N GLU A 82 -9.93 -10.13 1.60
CA GLU A 82 -10.46 -10.73 0.36
C GLU A 82 -9.93 -10.02 -0.90
N LYS A 83 -9.98 -8.67 -0.93
CA LYS A 83 -9.42 -7.88 -2.02
C LYS A 83 -7.91 -8.04 -2.14
N LYS A 84 -7.21 -8.13 -1.02
CA LYS A 84 -5.75 -8.30 -1.01
C LYS A 84 -5.34 -9.68 -1.52
N GLU A 85 -6.10 -10.72 -1.20
CA GLU A 85 -5.90 -12.07 -1.74
C GLU A 85 -6.20 -12.14 -3.24
N ALA A 86 -7.20 -11.40 -3.74
CA ALA A 86 -7.50 -11.30 -5.17
C ALA A 86 -6.40 -10.61 -6.01
N LEU A 87 -5.41 -9.96 -5.37
CA LEU A 87 -4.23 -9.41 -6.03
C LEU A 87 -3.04 -10.39 -6.07
N LEU A 88 -3.09 -11.51 -5.35
CA LEU A 88 -2.04 -12.54 -5.32
C LEU A 88 -2.21 -13.55 -6.46
#